data_AF-A0A2N2M788-F1
#
_entry.id   AF-A0A2N2M788-F1
#
_cell.length_a   1.000
_cell.length_b   1.000
_cell.length_c   1.000
_cell.angle_alpha   90.00
_cell.angle_beta   90.00
_cell.angle_gamma   90.00
#
_symmetry.space_group_name_H-M   'P 1'
#
loop_
_entity.id
_entity.type
_entity.pdbx_description
1 polymer ?
#
loop_
_entity_poly.entity_id
_entity_poly.type
_entity_poly.pdbx_seq_one_letter_code
_entity_poly.pdbx_strand_id
1 'polypeptide(L)'
;MSATHDLAKDYDFYPQLSIKGTRQPSSDAMLCSCILKLQQAFVPPVLPFDWVGAVKYEFKDIKQLGLTSKGSIILNPRHITEWTVVHELAHAWDAANDWLISDIMRKETHSGFLWQWLHLRFREQKLFWYYVGSPPAPCGIDKNFNAKEDFAESVTAYLFPDEARRKASKRGYSYEVNGFIHFHDTTRGNFIHSLFRNG
;
A
#
# COMPACT_ATOMS: atom_id res chain seq x y z
N MET A 1 -10.62 -33.75 3.63
CA MET A 1 -9.46 -33.29 4.43
C MET A 1 -8.46 -32.72 3.46
N SER A 2 -8.43 -31.38 3.29
CA SER A 2 -7.54 -30.74 2.32
C SER A 2 -6.12 -30.80 2.85
N ALA A 3 -5.19 -31.32 2.05
CA ALA A 3 -3.77 -31.31 2.37
C ALA A 3 -3.36 -29.88 2.76
N THR A 4 -2.84 -29.71 3.97
CA THR A 4 -2.14 -28.49 4.36
C THR A 4 -0.94 -28.36 3.44
N HIS A 5 -1.07 -27.49 2.43
CA HIS A 5 0.05 -27.06 1.60
C HIS A 5 1.13 -26.52 2.54
N ASP A 6 2.30 -27.15 2.52
CA ASP A 6 3.39 -26.79 3.41
C ASP A 6 4.07 -25.50 2.90
N LEU A 7 3.56 -24.35 3.33
CA LEU A 7 4.06 -23.03 2.91
C LEU A 7 5.55 -22.84 3.18
N ALA A 8 6.13 -23.55 4.15
CA ALA A 8 7.56 -23.48 4.43
C ALA A 8 8.43 -24.05 3.29
N LYS A 9 7.84 -24.84 2.37
CA LYS A 9 8.54 -25.33 1.16
C LYS A 9 8.58 -24.29 0.05
N ASP A 10 7.58 -23.43 -0.03
CA ASP A 10 7.46 -22.42 -1.09
C ASP A 10 8.01 -21.06 -0.66
N TYR A 11 8.02 -20.78 0.65
CA TYR A 11 8.49 -19.54 1.25
C TYR A 11 9.41 -19.88 2.43
N ASP A 12 10.72 -19.86 2.18
CA ASP A 12 11.77 -20.17 3.17
C ASP A 12 11.74 -19.25 4.41
N PHE A 13 11.26 -18.02 4.25
CA PHE A 13 11.06 -17.06 5.32
C PHE A 13 9.79 -17.29 6.15
N TYR A 14 8.85 -18.13 5.71
CA TYR A 14 7.57 -18.33 6.40
C TYR A 14 7.72 -18.71 7.89
N PRO A 15 8.63 -19.62 8.30
CA PRO A 15 8.83 -19.96 9.71
C PRO A 15 9.30 -18.80 10.58
N GLN A 16 9.82 -17.73 9.99
CA GLN A 16 10.32 -16.55 10.68
C GLN A 16 9.23 -15.51 10.92
N LEU A 17 8.10 -15.59 10.21
CA LEU A 17 7.01 -14.63 10.33
C LEU A 17 6.31 -14.73 11.69
N SER A 18 6.12 -13.57 12.33
CA SER A 18 5.31 -13.47 13.55
C SER A 18 3.84 -13.27 13.21
N ILE A 19 3.08 -14.35 13.07
CA ILE A 19 1.65 -14.30 12.69
C ILE A 19 0.75 -14.81 13.83
N LYS A 20 -0.24 -14.01 14.23
CA LYS A 20 -1.25 -14.34 15.26
C LYS A 20 -2.68 -14.12 14.77
N GLY A 21 -3.65 -14.63 15.52
CA GLY A 21 -5.08 -14.44 15.26
C GLY A 21 -5.70 -15.47 14.31
N THR A 22 -7.03 -15.45 14.24
CA THR A 22 -7.85 -16.43 13.50
C THR A 22 -7.96 -16.03 12.03
N ARG A 23 -7.64 -16.97 11.14
CA ARG A 23 -7.59 -16.75 9.69
C ARG A 23 -7.76 -18.05 8.91
N GLN A 24 -7.96 -17.94 7.59
CA GLN A 24 -7.96 -19.09 6.69
C GLN A 24 -6.52 -19.41 6.26
N PRO A 25 -6.18 -20.68 5.95
CA PRO A 25 -4.85 -21.04 5.44
C PRO A 25 -4.46 -20.26 4.15
N SER A 26 -5.44 -19.92 3.32
CA SER A 26 -5.23 -19.08 2.13
C SER A 26 -4.73 -17.67 2.45
N SER A 27 -5.01 -17.15 3.65
CA SER A 27 -4.53 -15.84 4.10
C SER A 27 -3.02 -15.82 4.33
N ASP A 28 -2.43 -16.92 4.81
CA ASP A 28 -0.99 -17.03 5.03
C ASP A 28 -0.24 -17.13 3.69
N ALA A 29 -0.78 -17.91 2.75
CA ALA A 29 -0.26 -18.00 1.39
C ALA A 29 -0.29 -16.62 0.69
N MET A 30 -1.39 -15.87 0.84
CA MET A 30 -1.54 -14.53 0.27
C MET A 30 -0.52 -13.55 0.88
N LEU A 31 -0.35 -13.58 2.21
CA LEU A 31 0.65 -12.74 2.89
C LEU A 31 2.06 -13.02 2.37
N CYS A 32 2.45 -14.30 2.31
CA CYS A 32 3.78 -14.69 1.82
C CYS A 32 4.00 -14.29 0.36
N SER A 33 3.01 -14.52 -0.51
CA SER A 33 3.05 -14.11 -1.91
C SER A 33 3.24 -12.59 -2.05
N CYS A 34 2.53 -11.79 -1.25
CA CYS A 34 2.65 -10.33 -1.27
C CYS A 34 4.00 -9.83 -0.77
N ILE A 35 4.54 -10.44 0.30
CA ILE A 35 5.89 -10.13 0.81
C ILE A 35 6.93 -10.44 -0.27
N LEU A 36 6.86 -11.64 -0.88
CA LEU A 36 7.79 -12.04 -1.93
C LEU A 36 7.73 -11.10 -3.14
N LYS A 37 6.51 -10.72 -3.58
CA LYS A 37 6.31 -9.77 -4.68
C LYS A 37 6.95 -8.41 -4.40
N LEU A 38 6.80 -7.89 -3.17
CA LEU A 38 7.44 -6.64 -2.75
C LEU A 38 8.96 -6.77 -2.69
N GLN A 39 9.50 -7.86 -2.14
CA GLN A 39 10.94 -8.13 -2.10
C GLN A 39 11.54 -8.20 -3.51
N GLN A 40 10.85 -8.84 -4.45
CA GLN A 40 11.28 -8.97 -5.84
C GLN A 40 11.17 -7.66 -6.65
N ALA A 41 10.38 -6.69 -6.17
CA ALA A 41 10.28 -5.38 -6.80
C ALA A 41 11.55 -4.53 -6.59
N PHE A 42 12.31 -4.78 -5.52
CA PHE A 42 13.59 -4.13 -5.26
C PHE A 42 14.66 -4.64 -6.23
N VAL A 43 15.43 -3.71 -6.79
CA VAL A 43 16.52 -3.99 -7.70
C VAL A 43 17.85 -3.80 -6.97
N PRO A 44 18.74 -4.82 -6.96
CA PRO A 44 20.08 -4.67 -6.39
C PRO A 44 20.81 -3.44 -6.95
N PRO A 45 21.58 -2.70 -6.12
CA PRO A 45 22.05 -3.07 -4.79
C PRO A 45 21.11 -2.68 -3.62
N VAL A 46 19.92 -2.12 -3.89
CA VAL A 46 19.00 -1.71 -2.84
C VAL A 46 18.51 -2.92 -2.07
N LEU A 47 18.69 -2.91 -0.75
CA LEU A 47 18.18 -3.98 0.11
C LEU A 47 16.67 -3.78 0.31
N PRO A 48 15.85 -4.85 0.14
CA PRO A 48 14.44 -4.76 0.44
C PRO A 48 14.23 -4.48 1.93
N PHE A 49 13.12 -3.80 2.23
CA PHE A 49 12.68 -3.65 3.62
C PHE A 49 12.40 -5.03 4.23
N ASP A 50 12.77 -5.20 5.50
CA ASP A 50 12.58 -6.48 6.20
C ASP A 50 11.13 -6.65 6.69
N TRP A 51 10.21 -6.96 5.77
CA TRP A 51 8.83 -7.33 6.15
C TRP A 51 8.75 -8.62 6.98
N VAL A 52 9.80 -9.44 6.99
CA VAL A 52 9.77 -10.74 7.67
C VAL A 52 10.06 -10.57 9.16
N GLY A 53 11.19 -9.95 9.50
CA GLY A 53 11.67 -9.79 10.87
C GLY A 53 11.19 -8.50 11.54
N ALA A 54 11.00 -7.42 10.79
CA ALA A 54 10.66 -6.12 11.35
C ALA A 54 9.16 -5.90 11.59
N VAL A 55 8.28 -6.78 11.07
CA VAL A 55 6.82 -6.62 11.11
C VAL A 55 6.13 -7.80 11.79
N LYS A 56 5.21 -7.51 12.70
CA LYS A 56 4.31 -8.48 13.33
C LYS A 56 2.94 -8.44 12.65
N TYR A 57 2.33 -9.59 12.46
CA TYR A 57 1.06 -9.74 11.75
C TYR A 57 -0.02 -10.30 12.68
N GLU A 58 -1.16 -9.62 12.74
CA GLU A 58 -2.34 -10.09 13.48
C GLU A 58 -3.56 -10.13 12.56
N PHE A 59 -4.21 -11.29 12.48
CA PHE A 59 -5.50 -11.41 11.80
C PHE A 59 -6.64 -11.26 12.80
N LYS A 60 -7.42 -10.19 12.64
CA LYS A 60 -8.48 -9.81 13.57
C LYS A 60 -9.65 -9.19 12.83
N ASP A 61 -10.86 -9.56 13.24
CA ASP A 61 -12.09 -8.95 12.73
C ASP A 61 -12.21 -7.51 13.26
N ILE A 62 -11.90 -6.55 12.39
CA ILE A 62 -11.91 -5.11 12.64
C ILE A 62 -12.80 -4.40 11.61
N LYS A 63 -13.17 -3.14 11.85
CA LYS A 63 -14.03 -2.40 10.91
C LYS A 63 -13.32 -2.09 9.59
N GLN A 64 -12.02 -1.83 9.65
CA GLN A 64 -11.17 -1.54 8.50
C GLN A 64 -10.79 -2.84 7.75
N LEU A 65 -10.25 -2.71 6.53
CA LEU A 65 -9.67 -3.85 5.81
C LEU A 65 -8.30 -4.23 6.37
N GLY A 66 -7.54 -3.24 6.81
CA GLY A 66 -6.30 -3.39 7.55
C GLY A 66 -6.04 -2.16 8.42
N LEU A 67 -5.07 -2.28 9.32
CA LEU A 67 -4.59 -1.19 10.15
C LEU A 67 -3.11 -1.40 10.45
N THR A 68 -2.30 -0.42 10.06
CA THR A 68 -0.84 -0.49 10.23
C THR A 68 -0.30 0.54 11.20
N SER A 69 0.70 0.13 11.97
CA SER A 69 1.51 0.95 12.86
C SER A 69 2.98 0.50 12.78
N LYS A 70 3.89 1.24 13.43
CA LYS A 70 5.33 0.92 13.40
C LYS A 70 5.59 -0.49 13.93
N GLY A 71 6.04 -1.39 13.04
CA GLY A 71 6.35 -2.79 13.34
C GLY A 71 5.15 -3.73 13.52
N SER A 72 3.93 -3.32 13.16
CA SER A 72 2.74 -4.15 13.34
C SER A 72 1.65 -3.86 12.30
N ILE A 73 1.11 -4.93 11.72
CA ILE A 73 -0.02 -4.89 10.79
C ILE A 73 -1.16 -5.76 11.35
N ILE A 74 -2.37 -5.20 11.37
CA ILE A 74 -3.60 -5.93 11.64
C ILE A 74 -4.37 -6.08 10.32
N LEU A 75 -4.69 -7.31 9.93
CA LEU A 75 -5.43 -7.62 8.71
C LEU A 75 -6.81 -8.17 9.04
N ASN A 76 -7.85 -7.68 8.35
CA ASN A 76 -9.19 -8.24 8.49
C ASN A 76 -9.34 -9.48 7.59
N PRO A 77 -9.54 -10.69 8.17
CA PRO A 77 -9.59 -11.92 7.40
C PRO A 77 -10.84 -12.08 6.52
N ARG A 78 -11.92 -11.31 6.74
CA ARG A 78 -13.21 -11.51 6.03
C ARG A 78 -13.20 -11.05 4.57
N HIS A 79 -12.39 -10.03 4.25
CA HIS A 79 -12.41 -9.35 2.95
C HIS A 79 -11.00 -9.03 2.44
N ILE A 80 -10.01 -9.80 2.87
CA ILE A 80 -8.62 -9.58 2.51
C ILE A 80 -8.38 -9.85 1.03
N THR A 81 -7.60 -8.98 0.40
CA THR A 81 -7.15 -9.11 -0.99
C THR A 81 -5.65 -8.83 -1.07
N GLU A 82 -4.99 -9.23 -2.16
CA GLU A 82 -3.58 -8.88 -2.38
C GLU A 82 -3.36 -7.36 -2.33
N TRP A 83 -4.32 -6.58 -2.87
CA TRP A 83 -4.32 -5.13 -2.79
C TRP A 83 -4.28 -4.64 -1.34
N THR A 84 -5.15 -5.18 -0.48
CA THR A 84 -5.18 -4.84 0.95
C THR A 84 -3.85 -5.17 1.61
N VAL A 85 -3.30 -6.36 1.36
CA VAL A 85 -2.05 -6.80 2.00
C VAL A 85 -0.88 -5.91 1.60
N VAL A 86 -0.69 -5.67 0.30
CA VAL A 86 0.40 -4.81 -0.20
C VAL A 86 0.25 -3.37 0.28
N HIS A 87 -0.97 -2.83 0.33
CA HIS A 87 -1.24 -1.51 0.87
C HIS A 87 -0.79 -1.39 2.34
N GLU A 88 -1.15 -2.35 3.18
CA GLU A 88 -0.71 -2.35 4.59
C GLU A 88 0.80 -2.60 4.74
N LEU A 89 1.41 -3.44 3.89
CA LEU A 89 2.87 -3.64 3.87
C LEU A 89 3.61 -2.35 3.47
N ALA A 90 3.05 -1.55 2.56
CA ALA A 90 3.59 -0.25 2.19
C ALA A 90 3.48 0.75 3.35
N HIS A 91 2.36 0.76 4.09
CA HIS A 91 2.27 1.52 5.32
C HIS A 91 3.31 1.10 6.35
N ALA A 92 3.60 -0.19 6.49
CA ALA A 92 4.58 -0.68 7.46
C ALA A 92 6.00 -0.21 7.10
N TRP A 93 6.32 -0.21 5.81
CA TRP A 93 7.57 0.34 5.30
C TRP A 93 7.71 1.83 5.59
N ASP A 94 6.68 2.64 5.31
CA ASP A 94 6.70 4.07 5.61
C ASP A 94 6.75 4.33 7.12
N ALA A 95 6.00 3.58 7.93
CA ALA A 95 6.00 3.68 9.38
C ALA A 95 7.36 3.34 10.00
N ALA A 96 8.09 2.39 9.44
CA ALA A 96 9.45 2.06 9.86
C ALA A 96 10.43 3.21 9.60
N ASN A 97 10.17 4.02 8.57
CA ASN A 97 10.90 5.24 8.22
C ASN A 97 10.25 6.51 8.80
N ASP A 98 9.51 6.37 9.90
CA ASP A 98 8.87 7.49 10.62
C ASP A 98 7.97 8.37 9.74
N TRP A 99 7.32 7.74 8.74
CA TRP A 99 6.44 8.38 7.76
C TRP A 99 7.14 9.40 6.85
N LEU A 100 8.47 9.30 6.73
CA LEU A 100 9.27 10.21 5.92
C LEU A 100 9.06 10.01 4.42
N ILE A 101 8.84 8.77 3.96
CA ILE A 101 8.76 8.46 2.53
C ILE A 101 7.49 9.09 1.94
N SER A 102 6.35 8.94 2.62
CA SER A 102 5.11 9.60 2.19
C SER A 102 5.20 11.13 2.23
N ASP A 103 5.94 11.70 3.18
CA ASP A 103 6.15 13.15 3.23
C ASP A 103 7.01 13.66 2.06
N ILE A 104 8.05 12.91 1.68
CA ILE A 104 8.87 13.21 0.50
C ILE A 104 8.01 13.13 -0.76
N MET A 105 7.28 12.02 -0.97
CA MET A 105 6.41 11.86 -2.14
C MET A 105 5.37 12.98 -2.25
N ARG A 106 4.78 13.36 -1.12
CA ARG A 106 3.84 14.47 -1.03
C ARG A 106 4.47 15.77 -1.52
N LYS A 107 5.70 16.08 -1.11
CA LYS A 107 6.42 17.29 -1.56
C LYS A 107 6.75 17.24 -3.04
N GLU A 108 7.26 16.10 -3.54
CA GLU A 108 7.63 15.92 -4.95
C GLU A 108 6.43 16.00 -5.90
N THR A 109 5.30 15.45 -5.48
CA THR A 109 4.05 15.53 -6.25
C THR A 109 3.30 16.84 -6.03
N HIS A 110 3.79 17.76 -5.19
CA HIS A 110 3.08 18.98 -4.79
C HIS A 110 1.67 18.71 -4.23
N SER A 111 1.50 17.59 -3.53
CA SER A 111 0.24 17.16 -2.94
C SER A 111 0.12 17.62 -1.49
N GLY A 112 -1.10 17.61 -0.93
CA GLY A 112 -1.31 18.02 0.45
C GLY A 112 -2.71 18.51 0.74
N PHE A 113 -2.95 18.91 1.97
CA PHE A 113 -4.15 19.67 2.31
C PHE A 113 -3.89 21.16 2.12
N LEU A 114 -4.77 21.86 1.41
CA LEU A 114 -4.72 23.33 1.34
C LEU A 114 -4.83 23.93 2.75
N TRP A 115 -5.75 23.42 3.56
CA TRP A 115 -5.94 23.81 4.96
C TRP A 115 -6.32 22.60 5.82
N GLN A 116 -5.35 22.04 6.54
CA GLN A 116 -5.54 20.82 7.36
C GLN A 116 -6.70 20.94 8.36
N TRP A 117 -6.86 22.10 9.01
CA TRP A 117 -7.91 22.31 10.00
C TRP A 117 -9.31 22.36 9.37
N LEU A 118 -9.44 22.89 8.15
CA LEU A 118 -10.71 22.88 7.40
C LEU A 118 -11.08 21.47 6.98
N HIS A 119 -10.09 20.68 6.55
CA HIS A 119 -10.32 19.26 6.30
C HIS A 119 -10.89 18.56 7.54
N LEU A 120 -10.28 18.75 8.72
CA LEU A 120 -10.74 18.13 9.97
C LEU A 120 -12.16 18.57 10.36
N ARG A 121 -12.51 19.85 10.13
CA ARG A 121 -13.84 20.39 10.45
C ARG A 121 -14.92 19.99 9.45
N PHE A 122 -14.56 19.85 8.17
CA PHE A 122 -15.49 19.69 7.06
C PHE A 122 -15.16 18.48 6.18
N ARG A 123 -14.87 17.33 6.81
CA ARG A 123 -14.43 16.10 6.13
C ARG A 123 -15.34 15.62 5.00
N GLU A 124 -16.64 15.88 5.06
CA GLU A 124 -17.57 15.46 4.02
C GLU A 124 -17.53 16.36 2.76
N GLN A 125 -16.94 17.55 2.83
CA GLN A 125 -16.86 18.47 1.70
C GLN A 125 -15.60 18.19 0.87
N LYS A 126 -15.80 17.78 -0.39
CA LYS A 126 -14.72 17.43 -1.34
C LYS A 126 -13.70 18.56 -1.56
N LEU A 127 -14.12 19.81 -1.40
CA LEU A 127 -13.25 20.99 -1.52
C LEU A 127 -12.08 20.96 -0.53
N PHE A 128 -12.26 20.34 0.63
CA PHE A 128 -11.24 20.23 1.67
C PHE A 128 -10.60 18.84 1.74
N TRP A 129 -10.80 18.00 0.72
CA TRP A 129 -10.08 16.73 0.63
C TRP A 129 -8.62 16.97 0.27
N TYR A 130 -7.83 15.91 0.39
CA TYR A 130 -6.43 15.93 0.02
C TYR A 130 -6.28 16.31 -1.46
N TYR A 131 -5.52 17.38 -1.72
CA TYR A 131 -5.19 17.81 -3.06
C TYR A 131 -4.11 16.93 -3.64
N VAL A 132 -4.40 16.36 -4.80
CA VAL A 132 -3.53 15.48 -5.57
C VAL A 132 -2.81 16.36 -6.59
N GLY A 133 -1.63 16.84 -6.21
CA GLY A 133 -0.73 17.50 -7.14
C GLY A 133 -0.12 16.47 -8.10
N SER A 134 0.43 16.97 -9.23
CA SER A 134 0.97 16.15 -10.32
C SER A 134 0.06 14.93 -10.62
N PRO A 135 -1.22 15.18 -10.99
CA PRO A 135 -2.20 14.12 -11.15
C PRO A 135 -1.74 13.09 -12.20
N PRO A 136 -2.26 11.86 -12.16
CA PRO A 136 -3.42 11.38 -11.42
C PRO A 136 -3.14 10.89 -9.98
N ALA A 137 -4.21 10.67 -9.22
CA ALA A 137 -4.20 9.88 -7.99
C ALA A 137 -4.09 8.38 -8.33
N PRO A 138 -3.52 7.52 -7.47
CA PRO A 138 -3.37 6.10 -7.75
C PRO A 138 -4.71 5.39 -7.97
N CYS A 139 -5.65 5.50 -7.03
CA CYS A 139 -6.96 4.85 -7.13
C CYS A 139 -8.12 5.79 -6.80
N GLY A 140 -7.92 7.09 -6.96
CA GLY A 140 -8.87 8.13 -6.55
C GLY A 140 -8.79 8.49 -5.07
N ILE A 141 -9.54 9.53 -4.68
CA ILE A 141 -9.49 10.10 -3.34
C ILE A 141 -10.85 10.05 -2.64
N ASP A 142 -10.80 10.10 -1.32
CA ASP A 142 -11.95 10.27 -0.44
C ASP A 142 -11.58 11.10 0.82
N LYS A 143 -12.52 11.21 1.76
CA LYS A 143 -12.37 12.00 2.99
C LYS A 143 -11.31 11.52 3.97
N ASN A 144 -10.82 10.29 3.83
CA ASN A 144 -9.75 9.76 4.70
C ASN A 144 -8.39 9.77 3.99
N PHE A 145 -8.39 9.97 2.67
CA PHE A 145 -7.18 10.02 1.87
C PHE A 145 -6.25 11.15 2.34
N ASN A 146 -4.97 10.82 2.46
CA ASN A 146 -3.92 11.70 2.94
C ASN A 146 -2.57 11.23 2.37
N ALA A 147 -1.46 11.86 2.75
CA ALA A 147 -0.13 11.53 2.23
C ALA A 147 0.28 10.05 2.42
N LYS A 148 -0.08 9.46 3.57
CA LYS A 148 0.24 8.07 3.88
C LYS A 148 -0.55 7.11 2.99
N GLU A 149 -1.84 7.38 2.82
CA GLU A 149 -2.73 6.63 1.91
C GLU A 149 -2.26 6.78 0.45
N ASP A 150 -1.86 7.98 0.05
CA ASP A 150 -1.32 8.26 -1.28
C ASP A 150 -0.08 7.40 -1.55
N PHE A 151 0.83 7.32 -0.59
CA PHE A 151 2.02 6.48 -0.70
C PHE A 151 1.67 4.98 -0.77
N ALA A 152 0.85 4.48 0.16
CA ALA A 152 0.48 3.07 0.21
C ALA A 152 -0.29 2.62 -1.05
N GLU A 153 -1.23 3.44 -1.53
CA GLU A 153 -1.94 3.19 -2.78
C GLU A 153 -1.01 3.32 -3.99
N SER A 154 0.00 4.21 -3.97
CA SER A 154 0.98 4.33 -5.06
C SER A 154 1.89 3.12 -5.17
N VAL A 155 2.41 2.58 -4.06
CA VAL A 155 3.18 1.33 -4.05
C VAL A 155 2.32 0.19 -4.60
N THR A 156 1.07 0.09 -4.13
CA THR A 156 0.15 -0.96 -4.57
C THR A 156 -0.21 -0.81 -6.05
N ALA A 157 -0.47 0.41 -6.52
CA ALA A 157 -0.77 0.69 -7.92
C ALA A 157 0.42 0.39 -8.86
N TYR A 158 1.65 0.60 -8.38
CA TYR A 158 2.85 0.23 -9.11
C TYR A 158 2.95 -1.30 -9.30
N LEU A 159 2.69 -2.09 -8.25
CA LEU A 159 2.74 -3.56 -8.34
C LEU A 159 1.55 -4.18 -9.10
N PHE A 160 0.40 -3.50 -9.12
CA PHE A 160 -0.83 -3.99 -9.76
C PHE A 160 -1.41 -2.93 -10.73
N PRO A 161 -0.70 -2.56 -11.81
CA PRO A 161 -1.06 -1.42 -12.66
C PRO A 161 -2.41 -1.55 -13.36
N ASP A 162 -2.80 -2.76 -13.78
CA ASP A 162 -4.07 -3.00 -14.45
C ASP A 162 -5.26 -2.85 -13.48
N GLU A 163 -5.10 -3.39 -12.27
CA GLU A 163 -6.09 -3.25 -11.21
C GLU A 163 -6.20 -1.80 -10.74
N ALA A 164 -5.08 -1.08 -10.67
CA ALA A 164 -5.03 0.34 -10.34
C ALA A 164 -5.82 1.16 -11.36
N ARG A 165 -5.53 0.97 -12.66
CA ARG A 165 -6.26 1.62 -13.76
C ARG A 165 -7.76 1.32 -13.69
N ARG A 166 -8.14 0.07 -13.45
CA ARG A 166 -9.55 -0.34 -13.31
C ARG A 166 -10.23 0.35 -12.13
N LYS A 167 -9.59 0.39 -10.95
CA LYS A 167 -10.11 1.05 -9.75
C LYS A 167 -10.23 2.55 -9.92
N ALA A 168 -9.20 3.19 -10.49
CA ALA A 168 -9.18 4.62 -10.77
C ALA A 168 -10.33 5.02 -11.72
N SER A 169 -10.47 4.31 -12.84
CA SER A 169 -11.56 4.54 -13.80
C SER A 169 -12.94 4.33 -13.16
N LYS A 170 -13.14 3.27 -12.37
CA LYS A 170 -14.41 3.01 -11.67
C LYS A 170 -14.79 4.13 -10.70
N ARG A 171 -13.81 4.83 -10.12
CA ARG A 171 -14.03 5.94 -9.18
C ARG A 171 -14.07 7.32 -9.86
N GLY A 172 -13.95 7.39 -11.19
CA GLY A 172 -13.95 8.64 -11.94
C GLY A 172 -12.60 9.37 -11.95
N TYR A 173 -11.50 8.66 -11.69
CA TYR A 173 -10.12 9.16 -11.67
C TYR A 173 -9.25 8.49 -12.74
N SER A 174 -9.83 8.21 -13.91
CA SER A 174 -9.11 7.61 -15.05
C SER A 174 -7.82 8.38 -15.36
N TYR A 175 -6.74 7.64 -15.59
CA TYR A 175 -5.41 8.20 -15.85
C TYR A 175 -5.36 8.95 -17.18
N GLU A 176 -6.17 8.51 -18.14
CA GLU A 176 -6.26 9.03 -19.49
C GLU A 176 -6.71 10.50 -19.50
N VAL A 177 -7.51 10.91 -18.50
CA VAL A 177 -7.91 12.32 -18.30
C VAL A 177 -6.70 13.22 -18.05
N ASN A 178 -5.62 12.65 -17.52
CA ASN A 178 -4.36 13.34 -17.24
C ASN A 178 -3.28 13.00 -18.29
N GLY A 179 -3.64 12.35 -19.40
CA GLY A 179 -2.72 12.02 -20.49
C GLY A 179 -1.87 10.76 -20.26
N PHE A 180 -2.19 9.92 -19.27
CA PHE A 180 -1.44 8.70 -18.96
C PHE A 180 -2.25 7.44 -19.26
N ILE A 181 -1.57 6.37 -19.67
CA ILE A 181 -2.18 5.04 -19.87
C ILE A 181 -1.79 4.11 -18.71
N HIS A 182 -0.52 4.14 -18.29
CA HIS A 182 -0.02 3.31 -17.19
C HIS A 182 0.32 4.15 -15.98
N PHE A 183 0.06 3.62 -14.77
CA PHE A 183 0.41 4.30 -13.53
C PHE A 183 1.92 4.56 -13.41
N HIS A 184 2.74 3.66 -13.97
CA HIS A 184 4.19 3.76 -14.02
C HIS A 184 4.70 5.06 -14.67
N ASP A 185 3.96 5.60 -15.64
CA ASP A 185 4.36 6.81 -16.37
C ASP A 185 4.08 8.10 -15.58
N THR A 186 3.32 8.00 -14.49
CA THR A 186 2.93 9.15 -13.66
C THR A 186 4.08 9.61 -12.78
N THR A 187 4.01 10.83 -12.25
CA THR A 187 5.01 11.34 -11.29
C THR A 187 5.11 10.42 -10.07
N ARG A 188 3.98 9.90 -9.57
CA ARG A 188 3.94 8.92 -8.47
C ARG A 188 4.57 7.59 -8.87
N GLY A 189 4.26 7.08 -10.06
CA GLY A 189 4.87 5.86 -10.61
C GLY A 189 6.39 5.96 -10.67
N ASN A 190 6.90 7.08 -11.16
CA ASN A 190 8.34 7.35 -11.23
C ASN A 190 8.99 7.48 -9.85
N PHE A 191 8.29 8.05 -8.87
CA PHE A 191 8.77 8.08 -7.48
C PHE A 191 8.88 6.68 -6.88
N ILE A 192 7.85 5.84 -7.05
CA ILE A 192 7.91 4.45 -6.57
C ILE A 192 9.01 3.66 -7.31
N HIS A 193 9.18 3.89 -8.61
CA HIS A 193 10.26 3.31 -9.40
C HIS A 193 11.64 3.68 -8.83
N SER A 194 11.84 4.93 -8.44
CA SER A 194 13.13 5.38 -7.90
C SER A 194 13.41 4.75 -6.53
N LEU A 195 12.40 4.60 -5.66
CA LEU A 195 12.57 3.93 -4.37
C LEU A 195 13.02 2.47 -4.52
N PHE A 196 12.47 1.72 -5.48
CA PHE A 196 12.84 0.33 -5.70
C PHE A 196 14.24 0.14 -6.30
N ARG A 197 14.86 1.20 -6.84
CA ARG A 197 16.14 1.11 -7.58
C ARG A 197 17.28 1.92 -6.98
N ASN A 198 16.95 2.97 -6.24
CA ASN A 198 17.88 3.95 -5.70
C ASN A 198 17.64 4.24 -4.21
N GLY A 199 16.72 3.51 -3.57
CA GLY A 199 16.33 3.69 -2.16
C GLY A 199 17.46 3.47 -1.17
#